data_AF-A0AAU5WA99-F1
#
_entry.id   AF-A0AAU5WA99-F1
#
_cell.length_a   1.000
_cell.length_b   1.000
_cell.length_c   1.000
_cell.angle_alpha   90.00
_cell.angle_beta   90.00
_cell.angle_gamma   90.00
#
_symmetry.space_group_name_H-M   'P 1'
#
loop_
_entity.id
_entity.type
_entity.pdbx_description
1 polymer ?
#
loop_
_entity_poly.entity_id
_entity_poly.type
_entity_poly.pdbx_seq_one_letter_code
_entity_poly.pdbx_strand_id
1 'polypeptide(L)'
;MRSKRMTAAGAAAVTAASVLTLGAPPANAAGPCGAGYSRIDVYNIGDSFKVGSIELYYNSSNGKNCALTYGTDPGVAGWKQIIMYATDGSTVSVHDDGAYKYYAGPVYLEAKGKCLNLTGGIFSSRSYYRNVKKVHCG
;
A
#
# COMPACT_ATOMS: atom_id res chain seq x y z
N MET A 1 5.74 20.57 86.70
CA MET A 1 7.12 20.85 86.26
C MET A 1 7.25 20.62 84.77
N ARG A 2 7.84 21.59 84.04
CA ARG A 2 8.53 21.52 82.73
C ARG A 2 7.73 20.97 81.52
N SER A 3 7.15 21.81 80.65
CA SER A 3 7.76 22.62 79.55
C SER A 3 7.97 21.88 78.22
N LYS A 4 7.14 22.27 77.22
CA LYS A 4 7.40 22.51 75.77
C LYS A 4 8.25 21.51 74.96
N ARG A 5 7.72 21.06 73.80
CA ARG A 5 8.15 21.49 72.44
C ARG A 5 7.37 20.77 71.32
N MET A 6 7.00 21.57 70.33
CA MET A 6 6.43 21.21 69.03
C MET A 6 7.50 20.61 68.12
N THR A 7 7.13 19.65 67.26
CA THR A 7 7.56 19.60 65.85
C THR A 7 6.80 18.52 65.08
N ALA A 8 6.10 18.95 64.03
CA ALA A 8 5.47 18.10 63.03
C ALA A 8 6.54 17.48 62.12
N ALA A 9 6.40 16.19 61.79
CA ALA A 9 7.16 15.52 60.73
C ALA A 9 6.15 15.03 59.69
N GLY A 10 6.24 15.60 58.49
CA GLY A 10 5.30 15.42 57.39
C GLY A 10 5.33 14.00 56.82
N ALA A 11 4.13 13.51 56.47
CA ALA A 11 3.96 12.30 55.68
C ALA A 11 4.27 12.61 54.20
N ALA A 12 5.39 12.10 53.69
CA ALA A 12 5.67 12.08 52.26
C ALA A 12 4.95 10.87 51.65
N ALA A 13 3.76 11.08 51.09
CA ALA A 13 3.08 10.08 50.28
C ALA A 13 3.73 10.04 48.89
N VAL A 14 4.55 9.01 48.63
CA VAL A 14 5.09 8.73 47.29
C VAL A 14 4.01 7.99 46.51
N THR A 15 3.24 8.70 45.69
CA THR A 15 2.35 8.08 44.71
C THR A 15 3.17 7.63 43.51
N ALA A 16 3.43 6.32 43.42
CA ALA A 16 4.03 5.71 42.24
C ALA A 16 2.99 5.78 41.09
N ALA A 17 3.19 6.70 40.15
CA ALA A 17 2.41 6.74 38.92
C ALA A 17 2.98 5.70 37.94
N SER A 18 2.28 4.58 37.80
CA SER A 18 2.56 3.55 36.79
C SER A 18 2.28 4.14 35.40
N VAL A 19 3.33 4.55 34.70
CA VAL A 19 3.21 5.01 33.31
C VAL A 19 2.98 3.78 32.43
N LEU A 20 1.73 3.54 32.05
CA LEU A 20 1.39 2.56 31.02
C LEU A 20 1.92 3.09 29.68
N THR A 21 3.09 2.63 29.27
CA THR A 21 3.58 2.85 27.90
C THR A 21 2.71 2.01 26.96
N LEU A 22 1.65 2.60 26.42
CA LEU A 22 0.94 2.07 25.26
C LEU A 22 1.96 2.01 24.12
N GLY A 23 2.50 0.82 23.86
CA GLY A 23 3.36 0.59 22.71
C GLY A 23 2.61 1.00 21.45
N ALA A 24 3.13 1.99 20.73
CA ALA A 24 2.60 2.33 19.41
C ALA A 24 2.67 1.07 18.54
N PRO A 25 1.62 0.76 17.76
CA PRO A 25 1.70 -0.35 16.81
C PRO A 25 2.90 -0.12 15.90
N PRO A 26 3.60 -1.20 15.47
CA PRO A 26 4.74 -1.04 14.58
C PRO A 26 4.32 -0.17 13.40
N ALA A 27 5.13 0.85 13.10
CA ALA A 27 4.95 1.66 11.92
C ALA A 27 5.14 0.72 10.72
N ASN A 28 4.05 0.14 10.23
CA ASN A 28 4.04 -0.59 8.97
C ASN A 28 4.51 0.42 7.93
N ALA A 29 5.72 0.23 7.41
CA ALA A 29 6.22 1.04 6.32
C ALA A 29 5.13 1.02 5.24
N ALA A 30 4.65 2.22 4.88
CA ALA A 30 3.61 2.33 3.88
C ALA A 30 4.11 1.65 2.61
N GLY A 31 3.31 0.73 2.07
CA GLY A 31 3.61 0.08 0.81
C GLY A 31 3.66 1.08 -0.34
N PRO A 32 3.93 0.64 -1.57
CA PRO A 32 4.05 1.52 -2.74
C PRO A 32 2.81 2.39 -3.00
N CYS A 33 1.63 1.93 -2.57
CA CYS A 33 0.37 2.66 -2.66
C CYS A 33 0.09 3.62 -1.48
N GLY A 34 0.99 3.70 -0.50
CA GLY A 34 0.80 4.50 0.70
C GLY A 34 0.03 3.78 1.81
N ALA A 35 -0.15 4.48 2.93
CA ALA A 35 -0.83 3.96 4.11
C ALA A 35 -2.32 3.67 3.85
N GLY A 36 -2.86 2.64 4.51
CA GLY A 36 -4.27 2.25 4.41
C GLY A 36 -4.59 1.38 3.18
N TYR A 37 -3.65 1.15 2.27
CA TYR A 37 -3.80 0.22 1.16
C TYR A 37 -3.32 -1.18 1.53
N SER A 38 -4.13 -2.19 1.25
CA SER A 38 -3.78 -3.61 1.37
C SER A 38 -3.66 -4.23 -0.02
N ARG A 39 -2.65 -5.08 -0.25
CA ARG A 39 -2.54 -5.83 -1.51
C ARG A 39 -3.64 -6.88 -1.54
N ILE A 40 -4.51 -6.80 -2.54
CA ILE A 40 -5.67 -7.69 -2.67
C ILE A 40 -5.47 -8.75 -3.76
N ASP A 41 -4.63 -8.48 -4.76
CA ASP A 41 -4.40 -9.39 -5.88
C ASP A 41 -3.01 -9.20 -6.50
N VAL A 42 -2.50 -10.27 -7.14
CA VAL A 42 -1.27 -10.28 -7.93
C VAL A 42 -1.49 -11.10 -9.19
N TYR A 43 -1.08 -10.56 -10.35
CA TYR A 43 -1.21 -11.23 -11.65
C TYR A 43 0.15 -11.31 -12.34
N ASN A 44 0.63 -12.51 -12.63
CA ASN A 44 1.91 -12.69 -13.31
C ASN A 44 1.84 -12.24 -14.78
N ILE A 45 2.93 -11.64 -15.26
CA ILE A 45 3.16 -11.30 -16.67
C ILE A 45 4.12 -12.34 -17.25
N GLY A 46 3.75 -12.95 -18.37
CA GLY A 46 4.46 -14.07 -19.00
C GLY A 46 3.90 -15.42 -18.58
N ASP A 47 3.46 -16.23 -19.55
CA ASP A 47 2.72 -17.47 -19.30
C ASP A 47 3.64 -18.66 -18.98
N SER A 48 4.73 -18.83 -19.75
CA SER A 48 5.69 -19.94 -19.55
C SER A 48 6.84 -19.58 -18.61
N PHE A 49 7.14 -18.29 -18.48
CA PHE A 49 8.16 -17.76 -17.57
C PHE A 49 7.70 -16.39 -17.10
N LYS A 50 7.78 -16.15 -15.80
CA LYS A 50 7.40 -14.87 -15.20
C LYS A 50 8.44 -13.81 -15.57
N VAL A 51 8.02 -12.75 -16.23
CA VAL A 51 8.85 -11.57 -16.56
C VAL A 51 8.44 -10.33 -15.77
N GLY A 52 7.33 -10.42 -15.04
CA GLY A 52 6.83 -9.34 -14.19
C GLY A 52 5.54 -9.72 -13.49
N SER A 53 4.94 -8.76 -12.81
CA SER A 53 3.62 -8.91 -12.20
C SER A 53 2.89 -7.58 -12.09
N ILE A 54 1.57 -7.63 -12.23
CA ILE A 54 0.67 -6.57 -11.80
C ILE A 54 0.35 -6.84 -10.33
N GLU A 55 0.44 -5.81 -9.49
CA GLU A 55 -0.08 -5.86 -8.12
C GLU A 55 -1.24 -4.87 -7.99
N LEU A 56 -2.33 -5.33 -7.39
CA LEU A 56 -3.52 -4.53 -7.11
C LEU A 56 -3.69 -4.39 -5.60
N TYR A 57 -3.90 -3.15 -5.17
CA TYR A 57 -4.11 -2.76 -3.79
C TYR A 57 -5.43 -2.01 -3.67
N TYR A 58 -6.06 -2.12 -2.50
CA TYR A 58 -7.31 -1.45 -2.18
C TYR A 58 -7.28 -0.83 -0.80
N ASN A 59 -7.90 0.34 -0.67
CA ASN A 59 -8.15 0.99 0.60
C ASN A 59 -9.67 1.06 0.82
N SER A 60 -10.18 0.23 1.72
CA SER A 60 -11.62 0.14 2.00
C SER A 60 -12.19 1.39 2.68
N SER A 61 -11.36 2.22 3.31
CA SER A 61 -11.81 3.44 3.98
C SER A 61 -12.18 4.56 3.00
N ASN A 62 -11.58 4.57 1.81
CA ASN A 62 -11.85 5.56 0.77
C ASN A 62 -12.38 4.97 -0.56
N GLY A 63 -12.47 3.64 -0.68
CA GLY A 63 -12.98 2.98 -1.89
C GLY A 63 -12.07 3.10 -3.11
N LYS A 64 -10.77 3.40 -2.91
CA LYS A 64 -9.80 3.59 -3.99
C LYS A 64 -8.92 2.37 -4.20
N ASN A 65 -8.69 2.08 -5.48
CA ASN A 65 -7.77 1.07 -5.95
C ASN A 65 -6.44 1.72 -6.34
N CYS A 66 -5.37 0.95 -6.22
CA CYS A 66 -4.03 1.32 -6.63
C CYS A 66 -3.39 0.15 -7.35
N ALA A 67 -2.82 0.37 -8.53
CA ALA A 67 -2.19 -0.67 -9.33
C ALA A 67 -0.76 -0.31 -9.72
N LEU A 68 0.10 -1.33 -9.74
CA LEU A 68 1.50 -1.23 -10.16
C LEU A 68 1.88 -2.40 -11.07
N THR A 69 2.87 -2.19 -11.94
CA THR A 69 3.52 -3.26 -12.70
C THR A 69 5.00 -3.35 -12.32
N TYR A 70 5.42 -4.50 -11.79
CA TYR A 70 6.80 -4.82 -11.45
C TYR A 70 7.48 -5.68 -12.53
N GLY A 71 8.78 -5.46 -12.73
CA GLY A 71 9.65 -6.42 -13.43
C GLY A 71 10.29 -7.42 -12.46
N THR A 72 10.90 -8.49 -12.98
CA THR A 72 11.64 -9.49 -12.18
C THR A 72 13.03 -9.05 -11.77
N ASP A 73 13.60 -8.04 -12.44
CA ASP A 73 14.97 -7.58 -12.23
C ASP A 73 14.96 -6.20 -11.53
N PRO A 74 14.85 -6.15 -10.18
CA PRO A 74 14.86 -4.90 -9.46
C PRO A 74 16.18 -4.16 -9.63
N GLY A 75 16.11 -2.84 -9.83
CA GLY A 75 17.28 -1.97 -9.95
C GLY A 75 17.79 -1.76 -11.38
N VAL A 76 17.34 -2.59 -12.34
CA VAL A 76 17.61 -2.40 -13.77
C VAL A 76 16.44 -1.64 -14.40
N ALA A 77 16.75 -0.49 -15.01
CA ALA A 77 15.74 0.28 -15.72
C ALA A 77 15.28 -0.50 -16.96
N GLY A 78 13.98 -0.71 -17.07
CA GLY A 78 13.35 -1.31 -18.25
C GLY A 78 11.97 -0.70 -18.43
N TRP A 79 11.46 -0.68 -19.66
CA TRP A 79 10.18 -0.07 -19.93
C TRP A 79 9.06 -0.94 -19.34
N LYS A 80 8.19 -0.34 -18.53
CA LYS A 80 7.03 -0.99 -17.89
C LYS A 80 5.80 -0.13 -18.12
N GLN A 81 4.63 -0.73 -18.04
CA GLN A 81 3.34 -0.06 -18.16
C GLN A 81 2.33 -0.64 -17.17
N ILE A 82 1.47 0.21 -16.63
CA ILE A 82 0.24 -0.17 -15.96
C ILE A 82 -0.91 0.69 -16.49
N ILE A 83 -2.07 0.07 -16.73
CA ILE A 83 -3.33 0.73 -17.09
C ILE A 83 -4.43 0.14 -16.21
N MET A 84 -5.30 0.98 -15.68
CA MET A 84 -6.46 0.58 -14.88
C MET A 84 -7.69 1.40 -15.27
N TYR A 85 -8.84 0.74 -15.41
CA TYR A 85 -10.13 1.37 -15.72
C TYR A 85 -11.30 0.51 -15.23
N ALA A 86 -12.46 1.12 -14.98
CA ALA A 86 -13.68 0.39 -14.66
C ALA A 86 -14.18 -0.40 -15.88
N THR A 87 -14.59 -1.65 -15.66
CA THR A 87 -15.04 -2.57 -16.72
C THR A 87 -16.26 -2.04 -17.49
N ASP A 88 -17.11 -1.24 -16.84
CA ASP A 88 -18.32 -0.64 -17.41
C ASP A 88 -18.03 0.63 -18.25
N GLY A 89 -16.77 1.07 -18.35
CA GLY A 89 -16.37 2.25 -19.10
C GLY A 89 -16.77 3.59 -18.45
N SER A 90 -17.27 3.56 -17.21
CA SER A 90 -17.75 4.76 -16.51
C SER A 90 -16.64 5.67 -15.97
N THR A 91 -15.38 5.29 -16.12
CA THR A 91 -14.21 6.03 -15.64
C THR A 91 -13.23 6.28 -16.77
N VAL A 92 -12.57 7.44 -16.77
CA VAL A 92 -11.38 7.66 -17.60
C VAL A 92 -10.29 6.67 -17.16
N SER A 93 -9.61 6.05 -18.12
CA SER A 93 -8.50 5.14 -17.81
C SER A 93 -7.33 5.91 -17.19
N VAL A 94 -6.76 5.34 -16.13
CA VAL A 94 -5.51 5.82 -15.54
C VAL A 94 -4.37 4.93 -16.00
N HIS A 95 -3.23 5.51 -16.32
CA HIS A 95 -2.08 4.77 -16.81
C HIS A 95 -0.77 5.45 -16.41
N ASP A 96 0.27 4.64 -16.38
CA ASP A 96 1.66 5.09 -16.27
C ASP A 96 2.53 4.12 -17.08
N ASP A 97 3.44 4.66 -17.87
CA ASP A 97 4.43 3.90 -18.61
C ASP A 97 5.74 4.67 -18.77
N GLY A 98 6.85 3.94 -18.75
CA GLY A 98 8.18 4.53 -18.79
C GLY A 98 9.28 3.54 -18.44
N ALA A 99 10.52 4.01 -18.57
CA ALA A 99 11.70 3.24 -18.17
C ALA A 99 11.90 3.32 -16.66
N TYR A 100 11.42 2.30 -15.94
CA TYR A 100 11.46 2.25 -14.49
C TYR A 100 12.39 1.16 -13.97
N LYS A 101 13.11 1.46 -12.88
CA LYS A 101 13.98 0.50 -12.18
C LYS A 101 13.22 -0.52 -11.33
N TYR A 102 12.03 -0.16 -10.87
CA TYR A 102 11.26 -0.98 -9.92
C TYR A 102 9.88 -1.31 -10.49
N TYR A 103 9.05 -0.30 -10.69
CA TYR A 103 7.68 -0.48 -11.17
C TYR A 103 7.18 0.72 -11.99
N ALA A 104 6.20 0.49 -12.86
CA ALA A 104 5.29 1.53 -13.33
C ALA A 104 4.11 1.66 -12.36
N GLY A 105 3.60 2.86 -12.18
CA GLY A 105 2.64 3.23 -11.14
C GLY A 105 3.33 3.84 -9.90
N PRO A 106 2.60 4.04 -8.79
CA PRO A 106 1.21 3.66 -8.59
C PRO A 106 0.21 4.52 -9.38
N VAL A 107 -0.76 3.88 -10.04
CA VAL A 107 -1.94 4.56 -10.60
C VAL A 107 -3.16 4.30 -9.72
N TYR A 108 -4.00 5.30 -9.52
CA TYR A 108 -5.14 5.22 -8.59
C TYR A 108 -6.47 5.39 -9.31
N LEU A 109 -7.47 4.60 -8.93
CA LEU A 109 -8.82 4.71 -9.48
C LEU A 109 -9.87 4.48 -8.39
N GLU A 110 -10.83 5.38 -8.29
CA GLU A 110 -12.01 5.20 -7.45
C GLU A 110 -13.04 4.37 -8.22
N ALA A 111 -13.37 3.19 -7.70
CA ALA A 111 -14.21 2.21 -8.40
C ALA A 111 -15.10 1.41 -7.45
N LYS A 112 -15.55 2.04 -6.35
CA LYS A 112 -16.45 1.39 -5.40
C LYS A 112 -17.72 0.91 -6.10
N GLY A 113 -18.08 -0.36 -5.90
CA GLY A 113 -19.24 -0.99 -6.54
C GLY A 113 -19.06 -1.29 -8.04
N LYS A 114 -17.85 -1.16 -8.58
CA LYS A 114 -17.53 -1.45 -9.98
C LYS A 114 -16.40 -2.47 -10.05
N CYS A 115 -16.38 -3.28 -11.10
CA CYS A 115 -15.23 -4.13 -11.41
C CYS A 115 -14.17 -3.35 -12.19
N LEU A 116 -12.93 -3.79 -12.10
CA LEU A 116 -11.77 -3.23 -12.77
C LEU A 116 -11.27 -4.13 -13.91
N ASN A 117 -10.68 -3.50 -14.91
CA ASN A 117 -9.77 -4.15 -15.85
C ASN A 117 -8.37 -3.55 -15.65
N LEU A 118 -7.35 -4.40 -15.71
CA LEU A 118 -5.95 -4.00 -15.63
C LEU A 118 -5.18 -4.51 -16.84
N THR A 119 -4.24 -3.70 -17.32
CA THR A 119 -3.24 -4.09 -18.30
C THR A 119 -1.87 -3.75 -17.78
N GLY A 120 -1.03 -4.77 -17.61
CA GLY A 120 0.39 -4.62 -17.27
C GLY A 120 1.27 -4.98 -18.44
N GLY A 121 2.35 -4.23 -18.64
CA GLY A 121 3.32 -4.44 -19.73
C GLY A 121 4.77 -4.43 -19.25
N ILE A 122 5.59 -5.33 -19.79
CA ILE A 122 7.05 -5.34 -19.68
C ILE A 122 7.62 -5.36 -21.09
N PHE A 123 8.47 -4.39 -21.43
CA PHE A 123 8.99 -4.22 -22.79
C PHE A 123 10.51 -4.27 -22.77
N SER A 124 11.05 -5.17 -23.60
CA SER A 124 12.47 -5.41 -23.78
C SER A 124 12.72 -5.79 -25.25
N SER A 125 13.60 -6.76 -25.54
CA SER A 125 13.69 -7.38 -26.87
C SER A 125 12.38 -8.04 -27.32
N ARG A 126 11.53 -8.43 -26.36
CA ARG A 126 10.14 -8.85 -26.59
C ARG A 126 9.22 -8.11 -25.63
N SER A 127 8.01 -7.78 -26.11
CA SER A 127 6.95 -7.18 -25.31
C SER A 127 6.06 -8.27 -24.71
N TYR A 128 5.81 -8.18 -23.42
CA TYR A 128 4.93 -9.07 -22.67
C TYR A 128 3.81 -8.25 -22.04
N TYR A 129 2.58 -8.72 -22.18
CA TYR A 129 1.41 -8.08 -21.61
C TYR A 129 0.61 -9.06 -20.79
N ARG A 130 -0.05 -8.54 -19.76
CA ARG A 130 -1.11 -9.25 -19.05
C ARG A 130 -2.34 -8.36 -19.01
N ASN A 131 -3.42 -8.85 -19.61
CA ASN A 131 -4.75 -8.24 -19.50
C ASN A 131 -5.57 -9.08 -18.53
N VAL A 132 -6.02 -8.47 -17.43
CA VAL A 132 -6.96 -9.08 -16.49
C VAL A 132 -8.24 -8.26 -16.48
N LYS A 133 -9.37 -8.95 -16.54
CA LYS A 133 -10.68 -8.34 -16.69
C LYS A 133 -11.57 -8.70 -15.50
N LYS A 134 -12.45 -7.78 -15.15
CA LYS A 134 -13.48 -7.97 -14.12
C LYS A 134 -12.87 -8.40 -12.76
N VAL A 135 -11.82 -7.71 -12.34
CA VAL A 135 -11.14 -7.93 -11.05
C VAL A 135 -11.60 -6.90 -10.03
N HIS A 136 -11.54 -7.24 -8.73
CA HIS A 136 -11.98 -6.41 -7.61
C HIS A 136 -13.28 -5.61 -7.88
N CYS A 137 -14.41 -6.25 -7.63
CA CYS A 137 -15.74 -5.71 -7.91
C CYS A 137 -16.41 -5.06 -6.69
N GLY A 138 -15.82 -3.96 -6.18
CA GLY A 138 -16.40 -3.18 -5.07
C GLY A 138 -16.27 -3.79 -3.68
#